data_AF-B2TN38-F1
#
_entry.id   AF-B2TN38-F1
#
_cell.length_a   1.000
_cell.length_b   1.000
_cell.length_c   1.000
_cell.angle_alpha   90.00
_cell.angle_beta   90.00
_cell.angle_gamma   90.00
#
_symmetry.space_group_name_H-M   'P 1'
#
loop_
_entity.id
_entity.type
_entity.pdbx_description
1 polymer ?
#
loop_
_entity_poly.entity_id
_entity_poly.type
_entity_poly.pdbx_seq_one_letter_code
_entity_poly.pdbx_strand_id
1 'polypeptide(L)'
;MKIDIFTISEIIAIVMDLVDKLEAYELYGFEDTSELHIPKPINDKLESLESNNYDDFLCKCSEIAEEILFIKTGELNELNHCHQEINFLADKKLKEYIKKNI
;
A
#
# COMPACT_ATOMS: atom_id res chain seq x y z
N MET A 1 19.49 -3.85 1.09
CA MET A 1 19.52 -5.32 0.97
C MET A 1 18.19 -5.72 0.33
N LYS A 2 18.14 -6.64 -0.64
CA LYS A 2 16.88 -6.94 -1.34
C LYS A 2 16.07 -7.94 -0.50
N ILE A 3 14.81 -7.61 -0.21
CA ILE A 3 13.97 -8.32 0.75
C ILE A 3 12.94 -9.20 0.02
N ASP A 4 12.54 -8.87 -1.22
CA ASP A 4 11.79 -9.75 -2.15
C ASP A 4 10.65 -10.57 -1.49
N ILE A 5 9.73 -9.89 -0.80
CA ILE A 5 8.68 -10.54 0.00
C ILE A 5 7.31 -10.51 -0.68
N PHE A 6 6.94 -9.35 -1.23
CA PHE A 6 5.59 -9.06 -1.68
C PHE A 6 5.47 -9.15 -3.19
N THR A 7 4.35 -9.69 -3.65
CA THR A 7 3.92 -9.51 -5.04
C THR A 7 3.30 -8.14 -5.23
N ILE A 8 3.22 -7.67 -6.47
CA ILE A 8 2.61 -6.37 -6.75
C ILE A 8 1.14 -6.30 -6.33
N SER A 9 0.40 -7.40 -6.49
CA SER A 9 -1.00 -7.48 -6.07
C SER A 9 -1.17 -7.38 -4.56
N GLU A 10 -0.20 -7.86 -3.79
CA GLU A 10 -0.20 -7.72 -2.33
C GLU A 10 0.09 -6.29 -1.90
N ILE A 11 1.00 -5.59 -2.60
CA ILE A 11 1.25 -4.16 -2.38
C ILE A 11 -0.01 -3.35 -2.72
N ILE A 12 -0.68 -3.65 -3.83
CA ILE A 12 -1.95 -3.01 -4.19
C ILE A 12 -2.99 -3.18 -3.07
N ALA A 13 -3.15 -4.39 -2.54
CA ALA A 13 -4.08 -4.63 -1.44
C ALA A 13 -3.76 -3.81 -0.18
N ILE A 14 -2.47 -3.73 0.20
CA ILE A 14 -2.04 -2.93 1.36
C ILE A 14 -2.27 -1.44 1.13
N VAL A 15 -1.88 -0.92 -0.04
CA VAL A 15 -2.02 0.51 -0.35
C VAL A 15 -3.48 0.91 -0.44
N MET A 16 -4.34 0.09 -1.05
CA MET A 16 -5.78 0.41 -1.14
C MET A 16 -6.45 0.42 0.24
N ASP A 17 -6.06 -0.46 1.17
CA ASP A 17 -6.55 -0.41 2.55
C ASP A 17 -6.15 0.90 3.26
N LEU A 18 -4.91 1.36 3.05
CA LEU A 18 -4.45 2.66 3.55
C LEU A 18 -5.22 3.83 2.91
N VAL A 19 -5.50 3.77 1.60
CA VAL A 19 -6.32 4.78 0.91
C VAL A 19 -7.70 4.86 1.54
N ASP A 20 -8.36 3.73 1.79
CA ASP A 20 -9.70 3.69 2.38
C ASP A 20 -9.69 4.26 3.81
N LYS A 21 -8.61 4.04 4.59
CA LYS A 21 -8.43 4.66 5.91
C LYS A 21 -8.23 6.18 5.82
N LEU A 22 -7.43 6.64 4.87
CA LEU A 22 -7.23 8.08 4.65
C LEU A 22 -8.54 8.76 4.20
N GLU A 23 -9.29 8.12 3.31
CA GLU A 23 -10.61 8.60 2.87
C GLU A 23 -11.59 8.68 4.04
N ALA A 24 -11.61 7.67 4.92
CA ALA A 24 -12.43 7.71 6.13
C ALA A 24 -12.04 8.87 7.05
N TYR A 25 -10.73 9.15 7.21
CA TYR A 25 -10.26 10.29 7.96
C TYR A 25 -10.70 11.63 7.33
N GLU A 26 -10.61 11.79 6.00
CA GLU A 26 -11.05 13.00 5.31
C GLU A 26 -12.56 13.24 5.44
N LEU A 27 -13.36 12.17 5.37
CA LEU A 27 -14.82 12.26 5.42
C LEU A 27 -15.36 12.46 6.84
N TYR A 28 -14.76 11.80 7.83
CA TYR A 28 -15.32 11.72 9.18
C TYR A 28 -14.48 12.38 10.27
N GLY A 29 -13.23 12.76 9.97
CA GLY A 29 -12.34 13.51 10.88
C GLY A 29 -11.80 12.71 12.06
N PHE A 30 -11.88 11.38 12.03
CA PHE A 30 -11.27 10.51 13.04
C PHE A 30 -10.27 9.54 12.40
N GLU A 31 -9.14 9.38 13.07
CA GLU A 31 -8.08 8.48 12.64
C GLU A 31 -8.51 7.03 12.88
N ASP A 32 -8.64 6.25 11.81
CA ASP A 32 -8.90 4.83 11.93
C ASP A 32 -7.63 4.09 12.35
N THR A 33 -7.49 3.90 13.66
CA THR A 33 -6.37 3.21 14.31
C THR A 33 -6.50 1.69 14.29
N SER A 34 -7.52 1.15 13.61
CA SER A 34 -7.67 -0.29 13.44
C SER A 34 -6.49 -0.89 12.66
N GLU A 35 -6.28 -2.20 12.82
CA GLU A 35 -5.32 -2.95 12.01
C GLU A 35 -5.69 -2.92 10.52
N LEU A 36 -4.73 -3.17 9.63
CA LEU A 36 -5.02 -3.25 8.19
C LEU A 36 -6.03 -4.37 7.90
N HIS A 37 -7.05 -4.11 7.08
CA HIS A 37 -8.05 -5.13 6.71
C HIS A 37 -7.58 -5.99 5.53
N ILE A 38 -6.40 -6.58 5.68
CA ILE A 38 -5.75 -7.38 4.64
C ILE A 38 -5.83 -8.90 4.92
N PRO A 39 -5.77 -9.74 3.88
CA PRO A 39 -5.71 -11.19 4.04
C PRO A 39 -4.57 -11.63 4.97
N LYS A 40 -4.85 -12.60 5.85
CA LYS A 40 -3.87 -13.16 6.79
C LYS A 40 -2.50 -13.49 6.16
N PRO A 41 -2.39 -14.12 4.98
CA PRO A 41 -1.08 -14.39 4.38
C PRO A 41 -0.23 -13.15 4.06
N ILE A 42 -0.86 -11.99 3.84
CA ILE A 42 -0.18 -10.72 3.65
C ILE A 42 0.26 -10.16 5.00
N ASN A 43 -0.61 -10.25 6.01
CA ASN A 43 -0.28 -9.83 7.37
C ASN A 43 0.89 -10.65 7.96
N ASP A 44 0.88 -11.96 7.79
CA ASP A 44 1.97 -12.85 8.23
C ASP A 44 3.32 -12.44 7.59
N LYS A 45 3.31 -11.93 6.35
CA LYS A 45 4.51 -11.39 5.67
C LYS A 45 4.97 -10.07 6.27
N LEU A 46 4.05 -9.18 6.60
CA LEU A 46 4.38 -7.92 7.27
C LEU A 46 5.00 -8.19 8.64
N GLU A 47 4.41 -9.09 9.43
CA GLU A 47 4.95 -9.50 10.74
C GLU A 47 6.32 -10.18 10.65
N SER A 48 6.68 -10.74 9.49
CA SER A 48 7.99 -11.35 9.25
C SER A 48 9.11 -10.35 8.95
N LEU A 49 8.78 -9.07 8.69
CA LEU A 49 9.77 -8.02 8.47
C LEU A 49 10.47 -7.65 9.77
N GLU A 50 11.78 -7.42 9.70
CA GLU A 50 12.49 -6.74 10.79
C GLU A 50 11.91 -5.32 10.99
N SER A 51 11.86 -4.81 12.22
CA SER A 51 11.18 -3.54 12.55
C SER A 51 11.58 -2.38 11.64
N ASN A 52 12.88 -2.21 11.34
CA ASN A 52 13.34 -1.13 10.46
C ASN A 52 12.80 -1.27 9.02
N ASN A 53 12.68 -2.50 8.52
CA ASN A 53 12.16 -2.77 7.18
C ASN A 53 10.61 -2.67 7.16
N TYR A 54 9.96 -3.03 8.26
CA TYR A 54 8.52 -2.85 8.44
C TYR A 54 8.14 -1.37 8.40
N ASP A 55 8.81 -0.54 9.20
CA ASP A 55 8.54 0.90 9.28
C ASP A 55 8.81 1.60 7.94
N ASP A 56 9.94 1.29 7.30
CA ASP A 56 10.29 1.82 5.97
C ASP A 56 9.27 1.39 4.90
N PHE A 57 8.84 0.13 4.91
CA PHE A 57 7.84 -0.39 3.98
C PHE A 57 6.49 0.33 4.16
N LEU A 58 5.98 0.42 5.40
CA LEU A 58 4.70 1.07 5.66
C LEU A 58 4.73 2.57 5.39
N CYS A 59 5.85 3.25 5.70
CA CYS A 59 6.03 4.65 5.36
C CYS A 59 5.89 4.87 3.85
N LYS A 60 6.61 4.07 3.04
CA LYS A 60 6.52 4.13 1.58
C LYS A 60 5.12 3.78 1.05
N CYS A 61 4.44 2.79 1.63
CA CYS A 61 3.06 2.47 1.27
C CYS A 61 2.09 3.61 1.60
N SER A 62 2.29 4.31 2.72
CA SER A 62 1.47 5.45 3.14
C SER A 62 1.67 6.64 2.20
N GLU A 63 2.92 6.95 1.81
CA GLU A 63 3.18 7.98 0.79
C GLU A 63 2.48 7.68 -0.54
N ILE A 64 2.47 6.40 -0.96
CA ILE A 64 1.75 6.00 -2.17
C ILE A 64 0.24 6.19 -1.96
N ALA A 65 -0.31 5.80 -0.81
CA ALA A 65 -1.73 5.93 -0.52
C ALA A 65 -2.22 7.39 -0.60
N GLU A 66 -1.44 8.34 -0.10
CA GLU A 66 -1.74 9.78 -0.23
C GLU A 66 -1.81 10.21 -1.71
N GLU A 67 -0.84 9.78 -2.53
CA GLU A 67 -0.83 10.06 -3.98
C GLU A 67 -2.07 9.46 -4.69
N ILE A 68 -2.47 8.25 -4.29
CA ILE A 68 -3.63 7.55 -4.86
C ILE A 68 -4.96 8.17 -4.43
N LEU A 69 -5.08 8.64 -3.19
CA LEU A 69 -6.28 9.32 -2.70
C LEU A 69 -6.62 10.55 -3.56
N PHE A 70 -5.60 11.32 -3.95
CA PHE A 70 -5.78 12.47 -4.85
C PHE A 70 -6.32 12.05 -6.23
N ILE A 71 -5.95 10.86 -6.72
CA ILE A 71 -6.43 10.32 -7.99
C ILE A 71 -7.87 9.79 -7.85
N LYS A 72 -8.17 9.08 -6.75
CA LYS A 72 -9.48 8.50 -6.45
C LYS A 72 -10.58 9.56 -6.25
N THR A 73 -10.21 10.82 -5.96
CA THR A 73 -11.18 11.92 -5.82
C THR A 73 -11.46 12.66 -7.14
N GLY A 74 -10.80 12.24 -8.24
CA GLY A 74 -10.71 13.00 -9.49
C GLY A 74 -11.72 12.68 -10.61
N GLU A 75 -12.11 11.42 -10.89
CA GLU A 75 -13.09 11.07 -11.97
C GLU A 75 -13.33 9.54 -12.16
N LEU A 76 -14.59 9.17 -12.43
CA LEU A 76 -15.30 7.86 -12.48
C LEU A 76 -14.67 6.54 -13.05
N ASN A 77 -13.37 6.45 -13.35
CA ASN A 77 -12.71 5.21 -13.84
C ASN A 77 -11.51 4.79 -12.96
N GLU A 78 -11.70 4.90 -11.64
CA GLU A 78 -10.60 5.05 -10.68
C GLU A 78 -9.84 3.77 -10.37
N LEU A 79 -10.49 2.60 -10.28
CA LEU A 79 -9.82 1.42 -9.73
C LEU A 79 -8.65 0.92 -10.60
N ASN A 80 -8.85 0.82 -11.91
CA ASN A 80 -7.80 0.39 -12.83
C ASN A 80 -6.66 1.41 -12.90
N HIS A 81 -6.99 2.70 -12.82
CA HIS A 81 -6.01 3.78 -12.81
C HIS A 81 -5.20 3.77 -11.50
N CYS A 82 -5.87 3.60 -10.36
CA CYS A 82 -5.23 3.42 -9.06
C CYS A 82 -4.28 2.22 -9.10
N HIS A 83 -4.71 1.06 -9.60
CA HIS A 83 -3.84 -0.12 -9.69
C HIS A 83 -2.61 0.12 -10.60
N GLN A 84 -2.79 0.83 -11.72
CA GLN A 84 -1.68 1.17 -12.61
C GLN A 84 -0.69 2.13 -11.94
N GLU A 85 -1.19 3.15 -11.26
CA GLU A 85 -0.35 4.12 -10.57
C GLU A 85 0.36 3.52 -9.36
N ILE A 86 -0.34 2.70 -8.56
CA ILE A 86 0.28 1.94 -7.47
C ILE A 86 1.41 1.07 -8.02
N ASN A 87 1.19 0.39 -9.15
CA ASN A 87 2.24 -0.44 -9.76
C ASN A 87 3.47 0.40 -10.17
N PHE A 88 3.24 1.56 -10.80
CA PHE A 88 4.31 2.48 -11.19
C PHE A 88 5.09 3.00 -9.97
N LEU A 89 4.40 3.49 -8.95
CA LEU A 89 5.00 4.04 -7.73
C LEU A 89 5.69 2.95 -6.89
N ALA A 90 5.14 1.75 -6.85
CA ALA A 90 5.75 0.62 -6.16
C ALA A 90 7.07 0.18 -6.83
N ASP A 91 7.17 0.13 -8.17
CA ASP A 91 8.46 -0.18 -8.82
C ASP A 91 9.52 0.91 -8.54
N LYS A 92 9.09 2.16 -8.33
CA LYS A 92 9.98 3.27 -8.00
C LYS A 92 10.42 3.30 -6.53
N LYS A 93 9.48 3.12 -5.60
CA LYS A 93 9.70 3.31 -4.15
C LYS A 93 9.92 2.01 -3.38
N LEU A 94 9.27 0.92 -3.80
CA LEU A 94 9.21 -0.37 -3.08
C LEU A 94 9.99 -1.50 -3.78
N LYS A 95 10.83 -1.16 -4.76
CA LYS A 95 11.57 -2.12 -5.60
C LYS A 95 12.30 -3.23 -4.85
N GLU A 96 12.84 -2.90 -3.67
CA GLU A 96 13.59 -3.85 -2.84
C GLU A 96 12.71 -4.87 -2.13
N TYR A 97 11.41 -4.61 -2.01
CA TYR A 97 10.40 -5.45 -1.37
C TYR A 97 9.62 -6.32 -2.37
N ILE A 98 9.69 -5.99 -3.68
CA ILE A 98 8.92 -6.65 -4.75
C ILE A 98 9.61 -7.93 -5.22
N LYS A 99 8.90 -9.06 -5.07
CA LYS A 99 9.25 -10.32 -5.73
C LYS A 99 9.22 -10.15 -7.24
N LYS A 100 10.38 -10.33 -7.88
CA LYS A 100 10.45 -10.49 -9.32
C LYS A 100 10.03 -11.91 -9.66
N ASN A 101 8.98 -12.06 -10.45
CA ASN A 101 8.70 -13.33 -11.12
C ASN A 101 9.87 -13.59 -12.09
N ILE A 102 10.72 -14.55 -11.76
CA ILE A 102 11.69 -15.14 -12.70
C ILE A 102 11.05 -16.41 -13.26
#